data_AF-A0A5C4RM15-F1
#
_entry.id   AF-A0A5C4RM15-F1
#
_cell.length_a   1.000
_cell.length_b   1.000
_cell.length_c   1.000
_cell.angle_alpha   90.00
_cell.angle_beta   90.00
_cell.angle_gamma   90.00
#
_symmetry.space_group_name_H-M   'P 1'
#
loop_
_entity.id
_entity.type
_entity.pdbx_description
1 polymer ?
#
loop_
_entity_poly.entity_id
_entity_poly.type
_entity_poly.pdbx_seq_one_letter_code
_entity_poly.pdbx_strand_id
1 'polypeptide(L)'
;MLDKPVLEALAEYVSLKQRYGLDANTFVTFISAVNPYTPDQTPSFYETTFRSADGSHVIALGTAVKYAENEQDELSTICCKALGVTSDEFFRIGRYCFGNAGSFTLDEYTASQLYRFGAIPRLFGLTFAQAEILWRLMEGGKDILLQQLGQAKSLQPLAILRRTEQVLDWMSSVNLSLTYLQGMVSTQWSGTATAEMFNFLKNVCDSVNSQAAAKETMDPALQQKVLRALSAGFGIKSNVMGIVTVWLEKITANDDSPFTLVNYWNAIQTLFSRNDVTLDDLQADTALVIATQRLSQLVLIVKWLSLTEQDLQLLTTHPEHLMNNITGVPVPNPELLLTLSRFKQWQTQVTVSRDEAMRCFDQLNAEGMTADSAASLIATLHEMDKGTVAQVNTLLSGENNWPKSFTSLWQLLTWLRVGQSLNVGSTTLGNLLTMMQADPAAESSALLASVAQNLSAAISNHQ
;
A
#
# COMPACT_ATOMS: atom_id res chain seq x y z
N MET A 1 -17.56 -31.56 12.14
CA MET A 1 -16.10 -31.32 12.21
C MET A 1 -15.87 -29.87 11.84
N LEU A 2 -15.09 -29.14 12.63
CA LEU A 2 -14.60 -27.81 12.25
C LEU A 2 -13.35 -28.04 11.39
N ASP A 3 -13.32 -27.48 10.19
CA ASP A 3 -12.16 -27.53 9.32
C ASP A 3 -11.24 -26.32 9.57
N LYS A 4 -10.04 -26.34 8.98
CA LYS A 4 -9.04 -25.30 9.14
C LYS A 4 -9.56 -23.88 8.82
N PRO A 5 -10.27 -23.64 7.68
CA PRO A 5 -10.82 -22.32 7.37
C PRO A 5 -11.79 -21.79 8.44
N VAL A 6 -12.61 -22.66 9.04
CA VAL A 6 -13.52 -22.24 10.11
C VAL A 6 -12.74 -21.84 11.37
N LEU A 7 -11.69 -22.58 11.74
CA LEU A 7 -10.84 -22.21 12.88
C LEU A 7 -10.06 -20.92 12.65
N GLU A 8 -9.57 -20.68 11.43
CA GLU A 8 -8.90 -19.42 11.06
C GLU A 8 -9.86 -18.23 11.14
N ALA A 9 -11.10 -18.38 10.65
CA ALA A 9 -12.11 -17.34 10.79
C ALA A 9 -12.46 -17.06 12.26
N LEU A 10 -12.57 -18.09 13.10
CA LEU A 10 -12.80 -17.93 14.55
C LEU A 10 -11.62 -17.24 15.24
N ALA A 11 -10.38 -17.56 14.89
CA ALA A 11 -9.20 -16.88 15.40
C ALA A 11 -9.20 -15.40 15.03
N GLU A 12 -9.55 -15.07 13.78
CA GLU A 12 -9.67 -13.67 13.33
C GLU A 12 -10.78 -12.94 14.11
N TYR A 13 -11.92 -13.58 14.33
CA TYR A 13 -13.00 -13.00 15.14
C TYR A 13 -12.54 -12.66 16.56
N VAL A 14 -11.80 -13.56 17.22
CA VAL A 14 -11.29 -13.30 18.59
C VAL A 14 -10.38 -12.09 18.58
N SER A 15 -9.47 -11.98 17.60
CA SER A 15 -8.58 -10.82 17.44
C SER A 15 -9.37 -9.51 17.24
N LEU A 16 -10.34 -9.52 16.32
CA LEU A 16 -11.16 -8.33 16.02
C LEU A 16 -12.08 -7.95 17.18
N LYS A 17 -12.60 -8.91 17.92
CA LYS A 17 -13.36 -8.66 19.13
C LYS A 17 -12.51 -8.01 20.21
N GLN A 18 -11.27 -8.48 20.41
CA GLN A 18 -10.36 -7.89 21.39
C GLN A 18 -9.93 -6.48 21.02
N ARG A 19 -9.62 -6.23 19.74
CA ARG A 19 -9.12 -4.93 19.28
C ARG A 19 -10.21 -3.89 19.05
N TYR A 20 -11.36 -4.29 18.49
CA TYR A 20 -12.42 -3.38 18.05
C TYR A 20 -13.76 -3.56 18.77
N GLY A 21 -13.88 -4.55 19.68
CA GLY A 21 -15.17 -4.85 20.33
C GLY A 21 -16.21 -5.44 19.38
N LEU A 22 -15.79 -6.01 18.24
CA LEU A 22 -16.66 -6.55 17.20
C LEU A 22 -17.59 -7.65 17.75
N ASP A 23 -18.89 -7.51 17.53
CA ASP A 23 -19.87 -8.52 17.92
C ASP A 23 -19.97 -9.65 16.88
N ALA A 24 -20.51 -10.80 17.32
CA ALA A 24 -20.61 -11.99 16.50
C ALA A 24 -21.51 -11.80 15.25
N ASN A 25 -22.60 -11.04 15.35
CA ASN A 25 -23.50 -10.85 14.20
C ASN A 25 -22.83 -9.97 13.14
N THR A 26 -22.15 -8.90 13.54
CA THR A 26 -21.37 -8.07 12.62
C THR A 26 -20.26 -8.89 11.95
N PHE A 27 -19.51 -9.69 12.71
CA PHE A 27 -18.47 -10.56 12.14
C PHE A 27 -19.03 -11.58 11.14
N VAL A 28 -20.13 -12.28 11.48
CA VAL A 28 -20.76 -13.26 10.58
C VAL A 28 -21.23 -12.59 9.29
N THR A 29 -21.72 -11.35 9.36
CA THR A 29 -22.14 -10.56 8.19
C THR A 29 -20.97 -10.24 7.25
N PHE A 30 -19.73 -10.20 7.75
CA PHE A 30 -18.55 -10.02 6.89
C PHE A 30 -18.25 -11.23 6.01
N ILE A 31 -18.59 -12.44 6.46
CA ILE A 31 -18.18 -13.68 5.78
C ILE A 31 -19.35 -14.48 5.20
N SER A 32 -20.58 -14.22 5.66
CA SER A 32 -21.77 -14.99 5.31
C SER A 32 -23.04 -14.14 5.41
N ALA A 33 -24.20 -14.79 5.34
CA ALA A 33 -25.52 -14.20 5.47
C ALA A 33 -25.71 -13.45 6.80
N VAL A 34 -26.38 -12.31 6.71
CA VAL A 34 -26.82 -11.52 7.86
C VAL A 34 -27.84 -12.35 8.64
N ASN A 35 -27.82 -12.29 9.97
CA ASN A 35 -28.70 -13.11 10.79
C ASN A 35 -30.14 -12.56 10.79
N PRO A 36 -31.14 -13.26 10.20
CA PRO A 36 -32.53 -12.80 10.20
C PRO A 36 -33.32 -13.36 11.39
N TYR A 37 -32.71 -14.23 12.22
CA TYR A 37 -33.41 -14.94 13.29
C TYR A 37 -33.76 -14.02 14.46
N THR A 38 -35.01 -14.09 14.90
CA THR A 38 -35.60 -13.31 16.00
C THR A 38 -35.90 -14.22 17.20
N PRO A 39 -34.94 -14.45 18.12
CA PRO A 39 -35.27 -15.08 19.39
C PRO A 39 -36.08 -14.11 20.27
N ASP A 40 -37.12 -14.63 20.91
CA ASP A 40 -37.74 -14.03 22.10
C ASP A 40 -38.22 -12.56 21.97
N GLN A 41 -38.96 -12.24 20.90
CA GLN A 41 -39.54 -10.92 20.64
C GLN A 41 -38.51 -9.77 20.47
N THR A 42 -37.22 -10.10 20.35
CA THR A 42 -36.18 -9.11 20.02
C THR A 42 -36.00 -9.04 18.50
N PRO A 43 -35.85 -7.82 17.94
CA PRO A 43 -35.55 -7.68 16.52
C PRO A 43 -34.25 -8.40 16.15
N SER A 44 -34.24 -9.06 15.00
CA SER A 44 -33.02 -9.71 14.50
C SER A 44 -31.97 -8.68 14.13
N PHE A 45 -30.74 -9.13 13.87
CA PHE A 45 -29.68 -8.23 13.41
C PHE A 45 -30.04 -7.60 12.06
N TYR A 46 -30.66 -8.38 11.16
CA TYR A 46 -31.22 -7.86 9.91
C TYR A 46 -32.28 -6.78 10.15
N GLU A 47 -33.29 -7.06 10.98
CA GLU A 47 -34.40 -6.13 11.26
C GLU A 47 -33.97 -4.88 12.01
N THR A 48 -32.87 -4.93 12.75
CA THR A 48 -32.28 -3.77 13.42
C THR A 48 -31.53 -2.90 12.43
N THR A 49 -30.84 -3.53 11.47
CA THR A 49 -29.97 -2.87 10.50
C THR A 49 -30.74 -2.25 9.34
N PHE A 50 -31.61 -3.01 8.68
CA PHE A 50 -32.36 -2.62 7.48
C PHE A 50 -33.76 -2.08 7.81
N ARG A 51 -33.80 -1.17 8.79
CA ARG A 51 -35.00 -0.49 9.25
C ARG A 51 -34.99 0.99 8.90
N SER A 52 -36.14 1.50 8.49
CA SER A 52 -36.47 2.92 8.37
C SER A 52 -36.04 3.77 9.57
N ALA A 53 -35.83 5.07 9.34
CA ALA A 53 -35.35 6.01 10.35
C ALA A 53 -36.34 6.21 11.50
N ASP A 54 -37.64 6.20 11.20
CA ASP A 54 -38.74 6.28 12.16
C ASP A 54 -39.03 4.94 12.86
N GLY A 55 -38.41 3.85 12.40
CA GLY A 55 -38.52 2.52 12.97
C GLY A 55 -39.78 1.75 12.57
N SER A 56 -40.60 2.29 11.65
CA SER A 56 -41.93 1.77 11.31
C SER A 56 -41.89 0.62 10.29
N HIS A 57 -40.88 0.62 9.42
CA HIS A 57 -40.74 -0.29 8.28
C HIS A 57 -39.37 -0.99 8.24
N VAL A 58 -39.38 -2.29 7.97
CA VAL A 58 -38.19 -3.12 7.67
C VAL A 58 -38.38 -3.70 6.26
N ILE A 59 -37.32 -3.69 5.44
CA ILE A 59 -37.40 -4.23 4.08
C ILE A 59 -37.65 -5.74 4.16
N ALA A 60 -38.70 -6.24 3.51
CA ALA A 60 -38.95 -7.68 3.44
C ALA A 60 -37.91 -8.37 2.56
N LEU A 61 -37.39 -9.52 3.01
CA LEU A 61 -36.53 -10.37 2.18
C LEU A 61 -37.28 -10.82 0.91
N GLY A 62 -36.58 -10.90 -0.21
CA GLY A 62 -37.15 -11.14 -1.54
C GLY A 62 -37.64 -9.87 -2.27
N THR A 63 -37.54 -8.69 -1.65
CA THR A 63 -37.95 -7.42 -2.28
C THR A 63 -36.86 -6.90 -3.22
N ALA A 64 -37.26 -6.39 -4.39
CA ALA A 64 -36.33 -5.74 -5.30
C ALA A 64 -35.98 -4.33 -4.79
N VAL A 65 -34.68 -4.05 -4.67
CA VAL A 65 -34.14 -2.74 -4.28
C VAL A 65 -33.35 -2.16 -5.44
N LYS A 66 -33.59 -0.88 -5.73
CA LYS A 66 -32.92 -0.16 -6.82
C LYS A 66 -31.73 0.61 -6.29
N TYR A 67 -30.61 0.55 -6.99
CA TYR A 67 -29.40 1.33 -6.66
C TYR A 67 -29.00 2.29 -7.77
N ALA A 68 -29.58 2.19 -8.97
CA ALA A 68 -29.36 3.13 -10.06
C ALA A 68 -29.71 4.57 -9.62
N GLU A 69 -28.81 5.52 -9.88
CA GLU A 69 -28.85 6.90 -9.37
C GLU A 69 -30.20 7.60 -9.55
N ASN A 70 -30.88 7.41 -10.70
CA ASN A 70 -32.16 8.04 -11.03
C ASN A 70 -33.40 7.23 -10.64
N GLU A 71 -33.23 6.06 -10.01
CA GLU A 71 -34.33 5.17 -9.65
C GLU A 71 -34.35 4.79 -8.17
N GLN A 72 -33.52 5.43 -7.34
CA GLN A 72 -33.48 5.18 -5.89
C GLN A 72 -34.76 5.66 -5.20
N ASP A 73 -35.25 4.85 -4.27
CA ASP A 73 -36.51 5.06 -3.57
C ASP A 73 -36.35 4.99 -2.04
N GLU A 74 -37.46 4.80 -1.32
CA GLU A 74 -37.47 4.65 0.12
C GLU A 74 -36.62 3.44 0.59
N LEU A 75 -36.64 2.33 -0.16
CA LEU A 75 -35.85 1.13 0.19
C LEU A 75 -34.36 1.41 0.03
N SER A 76 -33.96 2.12 -1.04
CA SER A 76 -32.58 2.59 -1.21
C SER A 76 -32.14 3.49 -0.05
N THR A 77 -33.04 4.35 0.44
CA THR A 77 -32.78 5.23 1.58
C THR A 77 -32.54 4.44 2.88
N ILE A 78 -33.31 3.37 3.11
CA ILE A 78 -33.10 2.46 4.24
C ILE A 78 -31.73 1.77 4.14
N CYS A 79 -31.34 1.31 2.95
CA CYS A 79 -30.01 0.73 2.73
C CYS A 79 -28.89 1.76 2.97
N CYS A 80 -29.03 2.99 2.46
CA CYS A 80 -28.06 4.07 2.69
C CYS A 80 -27.85 4.33 4.19
N LYS A 81 -28.95 4.39 4.97
CA LYS A 81 -28.90 4.52 6.43
C LYS A 81 -28.19 3.34 7.10
N ALA A 82 -28.53 2.11 6.71
CA ALA A 82 -27.93 0.90 7.28
C ALA A 82 -26.41 0.85 7.10
N LEU A 83 -25.94 1.28 5.92
CA LEU A 83 -24.53 1.33 5.57
C LEU A 83 -23.82 2.58 6.13
N GLY A 84 -24.57 3.66 6.39
CA GLY A 84 -24.01 4.96 6.77
C GLY A 84 -23.37 5.69 5.59
N VAL A 85 -23.98 5.61 4.41
CA VAL A 85 -23.45 6.14 3.14
C VAL A 85 -24.47 7.06 2.45
N THR A 86 -23.99 7.87 1.51
CA THR A 86 -24.81 8.69 0.61
C THR A 86 -25.44 7.87 -0.52
N SER A 87 -26.40 8.45 -1.24
CA SER A 87 -27.05 7.83 -2.40
C SER A 87 -26.07 7.52 -3.54
N ASP A 88 -25.12 8.42 -3.80
CA ASP A 88 -24.07 8.26 -4.81
C ASP A 88 -23.07 7.15 -4.42
N GLU A 89 -22.68 7.08 -3.15
CA GLU A 89 -21.89 5.96 -2.62
C GLU A 89 -22.66 4.64 -2.71
N PHE A 90 -23.96 4.63 -2.40
CA PHE A 90 -24.79 3.43 -2.55
C PHE A 90 -24.89 2.95 -3.99
N PHE A 91 -24.99 3.86 -4.96
CA PHE A 91 -24.92 3.54 -6.38
C PHE A 91 -23.61 2.82 -6.73
N ARG A 92 -22.46 3.35 -6.30
CA ARG A 92 -21.15 2.72 -6.54
C ARG A 92 -21.03 1.35 -5.86
N ILE A 93 -21.47 1.23 -4.61
CA ILE A 93 -21.49 -0.05 -3.87
C ILE A 93 -22.34 -1.09 -4.61
N GLY A 94 -23.53 -0.70 -5.06
CA GLY A 94 -24.39 -1.58 -5.87
C GLY A 94 -23.70 -2.08 -7.14
N ARG A 95 -22.88 -1.24 -7.79
CA ARG A 95 -22.08 -1.65 -8.94
C ARG A 95 -20.98 -2.64 -8.61
N TYR A 96 -20.31 -2.48 -7.46
CA TYR A 96 -19.29 -3.43 -7.01
C TYR A 96 -19.88 -4.79 -6.66
N CYS A 97 -21.08 -4.83 -6.07
CA CYS A 97 -21.75 -6.08 -5.68
C CYS A 97 -22.46 -6.77 -6.86
N PHE A 98 -23.12 -6.00 -7.74
CA PHE A 98 -24.15 -6.50 -8.66
C PHE A 98 -23.96 -6.05 -10.11
N GLY A 99 -22.84 -5.40 -10.44
CA GLY A 99 -22.56 -4.93 -11.80
C GLY A 99 -23.46 -3.80 -12.26
N ASN A 100 -23.88 -3.79 -13.53
CA ASN A 100 -24.68 -2.70 -14.10
C ASN A 100 -26.19 -3.03 -14.16
N ALA A 101 -26.69 -3.90 -13.28
CA ALA A 101 -28.10 -4.32 -13.29
C ALA A 101 -29.10 -3.23 -12.85
N GLY A 102 -28.64 -2.22 -12.10
CA GLY A 102 -29.45 -1.12 -11.57
C GLY A 102 -30.38 -1.48 -10.41
N SER A 103 -30.62 -2.77 -10.19
CA SER A 103 -31.39 -3.31 -9.06
C SER A 103 -30.88 -4.70 -8.64
N PHE A 104 -31.28 -5.15 -7.46
CA PHE A 104 -31.04 -6.51 -6.95
C PHE A 104 -32.20 -6.95 -6.07
N THR A 105 -32.35 -8.26 -5.88
CA THR A 105 -33.30 -8.81 -4.89
C THR A 105 -32.61 -8.88 -3.54
N LEU A 106 -33.16 -8.21 -2.53
CA LEU A 106 -32.60 -8.20 -1.18
C LEU A 106 -32.93 -9.52 -0.47
N ASP A 107 -31.89 -10.31 -0.21
CA ASP A 107 -31.86 -11.51 0.60
C ASP A 107 -30.77 -11.38 1.69
N GLU A 108 -30.58 -12.41 2.50
CA GLU A 108 -29.63 -12.35 3.62
C GLU A 108 -28.16 -12.22 3.16
N TYR A 109 -27.84 -12.68 1.95
CA TYR A 109 -26.47 -12.64 1.42
C TYR A 109 -26.16 -11.28 0.75
N THR A 110 -27.10 -10.75 -0.02
CA THR A 110 -27.01 -9.42 -0.64
C THR A 110 -27.03 -8.32 0.40
N ALA A 111 -27.83 -8.47 1.46
CA ALA A 111 -27.76 -7.61 2.64
C ALA A 111 -26.35 -7.60 3.26
N SER A 112 -25.72 -8.77 3.42
CA SER A 112 -24.33 -8.87 3.89
C SER A 112 -23.32 -8.24 2.93
N GLN A 113 -23.44 -8.49 1.63
CA GLN A 113 -22.56 -7.90 0.60
C GLN A 113 -22.53 -6.39 0.73
N LEU A 114 -23.71 -5.76 0.85
CA LEU A 114 -23.84 -4.32 1.04
C LEU A 114 -23.30 -3.86 2.40
N TYR A 115 -23.69 -4.53 3.48
CA TYR A 115 -23.35 -4.13 4.84
C TYR A 115 -21.83 -4.02 5.06
N ARG A 116 -21.05 -4.90 4.44
CA ARG A 116 -19.58 -4.90 4.51
C ARG A 116 -18.95 -3.56 4.11
N PHE A 117 -19.48 -2.90 3.08
CA PHE A 117 -18.94 -1.63 2.59
C PHE A 117 -19.16 -0.47 3.56
N GLY A 118 -20.18 -0.53 4.40
CA GLY A 118 -20.41 0.46 5.45
C GLY A 118 -19.74 0.10 6.77
N ALA A 119 -19.77 -1.18 7.15
CA ALA A 119 -19.30 -1.63 8.45
C ALA A 119 -17.78 -1.75 8.55
N ILE A 120 -17.09 -2.27 7.53
CA ILE A 120 -15.62 -2.42 7.57
C ILE A 120 -14.91 -1.06 7.69
N PRO A 121 -15.24 -0.03 6.88
CA PRO A 121 -14.61 1.30 7.04
C PRO A 121 -14.82 1.89 8.44
N ARG A 122 -16.04 1.74 8.99
CA ARG A 122 -16.37 2.23 10.33
C ARG A 122 -15.52 1.60 11.44
N LEU A 123 -15.10 0.34 11.31
CA LEU A 123 -14.18 -0.28 12.28
C LEU A 123 -12.85 0.45 12.38
N PHE A 124 -12.41 1.04 11.28
CA PHE A 124 -11.15 1.78 11.19
C PHE A 124 -11.34 3.30 11.35
N GLY A 125 -12.55 3.76 11.67
CA GLY A 125 -12.86 5.19 11.75
C GLY A 125 -12.83 5.91 10.39
N LEU A 126 -12.99 5.18 9.29
CA LEU A 126 -13.04 5.72 7.94
C LEU A 126 -14.48 5.88 7.43
N THR A 127 -14.70 6.89 6.60
CA THR A 127 -15.88 6.95 5.72
C THR A 127 -15.74 5.95 4.57
N PHE A 128 -16.85 5.59 3.92
CA PHE A 128 -16.81 4.74 2.74
C PHE A 128 -15.95 5.35 1.63
N ALA A 129 -16.13 6.63 1.29
CA ALA A 129 -15.30 7.32 0.29
C ALA A 129 -13.78 7.21 0.58
N GLN A 130 -13.36 7.35 1.85
CA GLN A 130 -11.95 7.19 2.22
C GLN A 130 -11.46 5.75 2.04
N ALA A 131 -12.26 4.76 2.47
CA ALA A 131 -11.90 3.36 2.29
C ALA A 131 -11.90 2.95 0.81
N GLU A 132 -12.84 3.45 0.01
CA GLU A 132 -12.91 3.26 -1.43
C GLU A 132 -11.63 3.75 -2.13
N ILE A 133 -11.17 4.96 -1.78
CA ILE A 133 -9.90 5.49 -2.28
C ILE A 133 -8.74 4.58 -1.85
N LEU A 134 -8.65 4.23 -0.55
CA LEU A 134 -7.56 3.41 -0.03
C LEU A 134 -7.48 2.04 -0.74
N TRP A 135 -8.61 1.34 -0.87
CA TRP A 135 -8.68 0.03 -1.51
C TRP A 135 -8.33 0.09 -3.00
N ARG A 136 -8.72 1.16 -3.71
CA ARG A 136 -8.27 1.40 -5.09
C ARG A 136 -6.77 1.60 -5.15
N LEU A 137 -6.20 2.44 -4.27
CA LEU A 137 -4.76 2.70 -4.24
C LEU A 137 -3.93 1.44 -3.95
N MET A 138 -4.44 0.54 -3.11
CA MET A 138 -3.82 -0.76 -2.83
C MET A 138 -3.75 -1.69 -4.05
N GLU A 139 -4.57 -1.46 -5.08
CA GLU A 139 -4.64 -2.24 -6.32
C GLU A 139 -4.33 -1.39 -7.56
N GLY A 140 -3.51 -0.35 -7.41
CA GLY A 140 -3.04 0.48 -8.54
C GLY A 140 -4.16 1.27 -9.24
N GLY A 141 -5.19 1.64 -8.49
CA GLY A 141 -6.35 2.41 -8.97
C GLY A 141 -7.51 1.56 -9.47
N LYS A 142 -7.44 0.23 -9.37
CA LYS A 142 -8.48 -0.70 -9.85
C LYS A 142 -9.49 -1.07 -8.76
N ASP A 143 -10.69 -1.47 -9.18
CA ASP A 143 -11.78 -1.86 -8.29
C ASP A 143 -11.69 -3.31 -7.77
N ILE A 144 -10.51 -3.94 -7.80
CA ILE A 144 -10.36 -5.39 -7.54
C ILE A 144 -10.81 -5.76 -6.11
N LEU A 145 -10.32 -5.06 -5.08
CA LEU A 145 -10.73 -5.35 -3.69
C LEU A 145 -12.20 -5.02 -3.45
N LEU A 146 -12.71 -3.96 -4.08
CA LEU A 146 -14.12 -3.56 -4.00
C LEU A 146 -15.02 -4.66 -4.59
N GLN A 147 -14.69 -5.19 -5.76
CA GLN A 147 -15.41 -6.30 -6.38
C GLN A 147 -15.30 -7.60 -5.56
N GLN A 148 -14.13 -7.90 -4.98
CA GLN A 148 -13.95 -9.06 -4.09
C GLN A 148 -14.79 -8.94 -2.82
N LEU A 149 -14.87 -7.74 -2.23
CA LEU A 149 -15.68 -7.46 -1.05
C LEU A 149 -17.18 -7.65 -1.33
N GLY A 150 -17.60 -7.29 -2.53
CA GLY A 150 -18.95 -7.42 -3.04
C GLY A 150 -19.38 -8.85 -3.39
N GLN A 151 -18.59 -9.90 -3.17
CA GLN A 151 -18.98 -11.28 -3.48
C GLN A 151 -19.80 -11.93 -2.35
N ALA A 152 -20.82 -12.74 -2.68
CA ALA A 152 -21.80 -13.24 -1.70
C ALA A 152 -21.22 -14.11 -0.57
N LYS A 153 -20.43 -15.14 -0.90
CA LYS A 153 -19.82 -16.08 0.06
C LYS A 153 -18.31 -16.09 -0.12
N SER A 154 -17.59 -15.48 0.81
CA SER A 154 -16.16 -15.30 0.67
C SER A 154 -15.49 -15.05 2.01
N LEU A 155 -14.29 -15.60 2.19
CA LEU A 155 -13.37 -15.22 3.28
C LEU A 155 -12.45 -14.05 2.88
N GLN A 156 -12.51 -13.59 1.62
CA GLN A 156 -11.76 -12.43 1.14
C GLN A 156 -11.98 -11.15 1.96
N PRO A 157 -13.20 -10.86 2.49
CA PRO A 157 -13.40 -9.71 3.35
C PRO A 157 -12.49 -9.70 4.58
N LEU A 158 -12.14 -10.85 5.16
CA LEU A 158 -11.19 -10.93 6.27
C LEU A 158 -9.77 -10.59 5.83
N ALA A 159 -9.34 -11.08 4.66
CA ALA A 159 -8.03 -10.75 4.10
C ALA A 159 -7.92 -9.25 3.77
N ILE A 160 -8.98 -8.66 3.21
CA ILE A 160 -9.06 -7.22 2.93
C ILE A 160 -9.01 -6.42 4.23
N LEU A 161 -9.74 -6.84 5.27
CA LEU A 161 -9.74 -6.20 6.58
C LEU A 161 -8.32 -6.19 7.17
N ARG A 162 -7.66 -7.34 7.22
CA ARG A 162 -6.28 -7.45 7.74
C ARG A 162 -5.29 -6.59 6.95
N ARG A 163 -5.39 -6.59 5.62
CA ARG A 163 -4.52 -5.76 4.77
C ARG A 163 -4.80 -4.27 4.96
N THR A 164 -6.07 -3.89 5.15
CA THR A 164 -6.46 -2.50 5.44
C THR A 164 -5.86 -2.05 6.77
N GLU A 165 -5.99 -2.87 7.82
CA GLU A 165 -5.40 -2.63 9.13
C GLU A 165 -3.88 -2.43 9.04
N GLN A 166 -3.17 -3.32 8.34
CA GLN A 166 -1.72 -3.22 8.16
C GLN A 166 -1.30 -1.91 7.45
N VAL A 167 -2.05 -1.50 6.43
CA VAL A 167 -1.76 -0.25 5.70
C VAL A 167 -2.04 0.96 6.58
N LEU A 168 -3.13 0.96 7.36
CA LEU A 168 -3.46 2.05 8.27
C LEU A 168 -2.49 2.16 9.44
N ASP A 169 -2.10 1.03 10.04
CA ASP A 169 -1.10 0.99 11.10
C ASP A 169 0.26 1.52 10.59
N TRP A 170 0.65 1.13 9.37
CA TRP A 170 1.83 1.70 8.71
C TRP A 170 1.68 3.21 8.50
N MET A 171 0.60 3.67 7.86
CA MET A 171 0.35 5.09 7.60
C MET A 171 0.42 5.90 8.89
N SER A 172 -0.18 5.41 9.97
CA SER A 172 -0.11 6.02 11.30
C SER A 172 1.33 6.07 11.81
N SER A 173 2.11 4.99 11.67
CA SER A 173 3.50 4.92 12.14
C SER A 173 4.44 5.94 11.47
N VAL A 174 4.14 6.34 10.23
CA VAL A 174 4.93 7.31 9.47
C VAL A 174 4.23 8.66 9.30
N ASN A 175 3.13 8.87 10.05
CA ASN A 175 2.27 10.06 10.00
C ASN A 175 1.86 10.47 8.57
N LEU A 176 1.47 9.47 7.76
CA LEU A 176 1.05 9.64 6.38
C LEU A 176 -0.48 9.69 6.29
N SER A 177 -1.03 10.84 5.92
CA SER A 177 -2.46 10.96 5.64
C SER A 177 -2.85 10.31 4.31
N LEU A 178 -4.14 9.94 4.18
CA LEU A 178 -4.69 9.38 2.94
C LEU A 178 -4.55 10.34 1.75
N THR A 179 -4.70 11.64 1.95
CA THR A 179 -4.56 12.64 0.89
C THR A 179 -3.14 12.69 0.33
N TYR A 180 -2.13 12.62 1.21
CA TYR A 180 -0.73 12.55 0.77
C TYR A 180 -0.42 11.22 0.07
N LEU A 181 -0.94 10.10 0.59
CA LEU A 181 -0.81 8.80 -0.06
C LEU A 181 -1.39 8.84 -1.48
N GLN A 182 -2.62 9.36 -1.63
CA GLN A 182 -3.28 9.52 -2.93
C GLN A 182 -2.44 10.38 -3.89
N GLY A 183 -1.91 11.52 -3.42
CA GLY A 183 -1.04 12.38 -4.23
C GLY A 183 0.25 11.69 -4.70
N MET A 184 0.76 10.71 -3.95
CA MET A 184 1.97 9.98 -4.28
C MET A 184 1.75 8.74 -5.14
N VAL A 185 0.58 8.08 -5.07
CA VAL A 185 0.36 6.77 -5.74
C VAL A 185 -0.82 6.73 -6.70
N SER A 186 -1.56 7.83 -6.85
CA SER A 186 -2.64 7.91 -7.85
C SER A 186 -2.09 7.66 -9.26
N THR A 187 -2.85 6.92 -10.05
CA THR A 187 -2.63 6.72 -11.49
C THR A 187 -3.56 7.59 -12.34
N GLN A 188 -4.34 8.45 -11.69
CA GLN A 188 -5.22 9.43 -12.33
C GLN A 188 -4.57 10.81 -12.23
N TRP A 189 -4.25 11.38 -13.40
CA TRP A 189 -3.71 12.73 -13.56
C TRP A 189 -4.75 13.60 -14.25
N SER A 190 -4.97 14.80 -13.73
CA SER A 190 -5.92 15.74 -14.31
C SER A 190 -5.30 16.37 -15.56
N GLY A 191 -6.07 16.47 -16.65
CA GLY A 191 -5.66 17.24 -17.82
C GLY A 191 -5.70 18.76 -17.62
N THR A 192 -6.00 19.25 -16.42
CA THR A 192 -6.17 20.69 -16.15
C THR A 192 -4.83 21.39 -15.93
N ALA A 193 -4.57 22.43 -16.72
CA ALA A 193 -3.44 23.32 -16.55
C ALA A 193 -3.68 24.31 -15.39
N THR A 194 -2.68 24.52 -14.53
CA THR A 194 -2.76 25.49 -13.44
C THR A 194 -1.82 26.66 -13.67
N ALA A 195 -2.10 27.80 -13.03
CA ALA A 195 -1.24 28.99 -13.11
C ALA A 195 0.16 28.72 -12.52
N GLU A 196 0.25 27.90 -11.47
CA GLU A 196 1.52 27.48 -10.87
C GLU A 196 2.35 26.65 -11.84
N MET A 197 1.71 25.71 -12.54
CA MET A 197 2.36 24.89 -13.56
C MET A 197 2.85 25.75 -14.72
N PHE A 198 2.01 26.67 -15.20
CA PHE A 198 2.38 27.61 -16.26
C PHE A 198 3.62 28.44 -15.89
N ASN A 199 3.59 29.07 -14.72
CA ASN A 199 4.71 29.88 -14.23
C ASN A 199 5.97 29.05 -14.01
N PHE A 200 5.83 27.83 -13.49
CA PHE A 200 6.93 26.88 -13.32
C PHE A 200 7.60 26.55 -14.67
N LEU A 201 6.82 26.11 -15.66
CA LEU A 201 7.36 25.72 -16.97
C LEU A 201 7.97 26.91 -17.73
N LYS A 202 7.34 28.09 -17.63
CA LYS A 202 7.89 29.33 -18.17
C LYS A 202 9.25 29.67 -17.57
N ASN A 203 9.36 29.65 -16.24
CA ASN A 203 10.62 29.90 -15.54
C ASN A 203 11.70 28.88 -15.92
N VAL A 204 11.33 27.61 -16.12
CA VAL A 204 12.26 26.57 -16.61
C VAL A 204 12.75 26.92 -18.02
N CYS A 205 11.85 27.32 -18.91
CA CYS A 205 12.18 27.73 -20.28
C CYS A 205 13.13 28.94 -20.29
N ASP A 206 12.78 30.01 -19.58
CA ASP A 206 13.54 31.26 -19.51
C ASP A 206 14.95 31.04 -18.92
N SER A 207 15.07 30.16 -17.92
CA SER A 207 16.36 29.84 -17.28
C SER A 207 17.32 29.08 -18.20
N VAL A 208 16.80 28.31 -19.16
CA VAL A 208 17.59 27.49 -20.08
C VAL A 208 17.91 28.24 -21.38
N ASN A 209 16.97 29.05 -21.89
CA ASN A 209 17.04 29.75 -23.17
C ASN A 209 17.93 31.00 -23.18
N SER A 210 18.73 31.25 -22.15
CA SER A 210 19.46 32.52 -22.05
C SER A 210 20.47 32.79 -23.18
N GLN A 211 20.90 31.82 -24.03
CA GLN A 211 21.88 32.07 -25.12
C GLN A 211 21.94 31.10 -26.35
N ALA A 212 20.97 30.23 -26.68
CA ALA A 212 21.15 29.38 -27.88
C ALA A 212 19.86 29.05 -28.65
N ALA A 213 19.91 29.20 -29.98
CA ALA A 213 18.90 28.75 -30.92
C ALA A 213 18.58 27.26 -30.73
N ALA A 214 17.31 26.91 -30.95
CA ALA A 214 16.77 25.56 -30.84
C ALA A 214 17.71 24.52 -31.49
N LYS A 215 18.35 23.69 -30.65
CA LYS A 215 19.07 22.50 -31.12
C LYS A 215 18.08 21.34 -31.10
N GLU A 216 17.96 20.64 -32.22
CA GLU A 216 17.13 19.43 -32.33
C GLU A 216 17.62 18.28 -31.43
N THR A 217 18.89 18.30 -31.03
CA THR A 217 19.51 17.28 -30.19
C THR A 217 19.91 17.83 -28.82
N MET A 218 19.48 17.14 -27.76
CA MET A 218 19.81 17.50 -26.39
C MET A 218 21.24 17.08 -26.06
N ASP A 219 22.18 18.02 -26.16
CA ASP A 219 23.56 17.78 -25.74
C ASP A 219 23.70 17.70 -24.20
N PRO A 220 24.79 17.10 -23.66
CA PRO A 220 24.96 16.96 -22.21
C PRO A 220 24.96 18.28 -21.44
N ALA A 221 25.38 19.38 -22.07
CA ALA A 221 25.38 20.71 -21.47
C ALA A 221 23.95 21.27 -21.33
N LEU A 222 23.12 21.11 -22.36
CA LEU A 222 21.71 21.46 -22.34
C LEU A 222 20.96 20.60 -21.32
N GLN A 223 21.21 19.29 -21.29
CA GLN A 223 20.63 18.38 -20.30
C GLN A 223 20.89 18.86 -18.87
N GLN A 224 22.14 19.23 -18.55
CA GLN A 224 22.47 19.74 -17.22
C GLN A 224 21.76 21.07 -16.91
N LYS A 225 21.61 21.97 -17.88
CA LYS A 225 20.87 23.23 -17.69
C LYS A 225 19.39 22.97 -17.40
N VAL A 226 18.75 22.10 -18.18
CA VAL A 226 17.35 21.71 -17.99
C VAL A 226 17.15 21.08 -16.62
N LEU A 227 18.00 20.11 -16.24
CA LEU A 227 17.92 19.46 -14.93
C LEU A 227 18.13 20.44 -13.77
N ARG A 228 19.04 21.41 -13.91
CA ARG A 228 19.24 22.46 -12.90
C ARG A 228 18.00 23.34 -12.76
N ALA A 229 17.42 23.80 -13.87
CA ALA A 229 16.23 24.64 -13.87
C ALA A 229 15.02 23.90 -13.24
N LEU A 230 14.78 22.65 -13.65
CA LEU A 230 13.76 21.80 -13.04
C LEU A 230 14.02 21.59 -11.55
N SER A 231 15.25 21.27 -11.17
CA SER A 231 15.60 21.03 -9.76
C SER A 231 15.41 22.27 -8.89
N ALA A 232 15.69 23.47 -9.43
CA ALA A 232 15.49 24.72 -8.74
C ALA A 232 14.00 25.00 -8.52
N GLY A 233 13.17 24.86 -9.56
CA GLY A 233 11.73 25.08 -9.44
C GLY A 233 11.04 24.07 -8.51
N PHE A 234 11.48 22.81 -8.52
CA PHE A 234 10.97 21.79 -7.60
C PHE A 234 11.63 21.84 -6.21
N GLY A 235 12.71 22.58 -6.01
CA GLY A 235 13.43 22.65 -4.72
C GLY A 235 14.09 21.33 -4.31
N ILE A 236 14.71 20.61 -5.25
CA ILE A 236 15.54 19.42 -4.99
C ILE A 236 16.92 19.59 -5.62
N LYS A 237 17.87 18.70 -5.32
CA LYS A 237 19.21 18.76 -5.92
C LYS A 237 19.18 18.31 -7.39
N SER A 238 20.06 18.86 -8.23
CA SER A 238 20.10 18.58 -9.68
C SER A 238 20.46 17.13 -10.01
N ASN A 239 21.37 16.50 -9.25
CA ASN A 239 21.71 15.07 -9.36
C ASN A 239 20.49 14.17 -9.04
N VAL A 240 19.74 14.52 -7.98
CA VAL A 240 18.49 13.83 -7.62
C VAL A 240 17.46 13.98 -8.74
N MET A 241 17.26 15.20 -9.26
CA MET A 241 16.34 15.45 -10.38
C MET A 241 16.69 14.61 -11.62
N GLY A 242 17.99 14.48 -11.94
CA GLY A 242 18.44 13.61 -13.03
C GLY A 242 17.92 12.19 -12.89
N ILE A 243 18.08 11.58 -11.72
CA ILE A 243 17.61 10.21 -11.48
C ILE A 243 16.09 10.13 -11.42
N VAL A 244 15.39 11.15 -10.91
CA VAL A 244 13.92 11.21 -10.94
C VAL A 244 13.39 11.18 -12.38
N THR A 245 14.04 11.92 -13.30
CA THR A 245 13.64 11.88 -14.71
C THR A 245 13.89 10.51 -15.35
N VAL A 246 14.99 9.84 -14.97
CA VAL A 246 15.28 8.45 -15.40
C VAL A 246 14.26 7.47 -14.80
N TRP A 247 13.85 7.67 -13.54
CA TRP A 247 12.81 6.86 -12.91
C TRP A 247 11.51 6.98 -13.69
N LEU A 248 11.09 8.20 -14.01
CA LEU A 248 9.88 8.46 -14.79
C LEU A 248 9.95 7.83 -16.19
N GLU A 249 11.09 7.98 -16.87
CA GLU A 249 11.33 7.36 -18.18
C GLU A 249 11.19 5.83 -18.12
N LYS A 250 11.79 5.17 -17.12
CA LYS A 250 11.71 3.71 -16.97
C LYS A 250 10.31 3.21 -16.67
N ILE A 251 9.54 3.90 -15.81
CA ILE A 251 8.18 3.45 -15.46
C ILE A 251 7.15 3.74 -16.55
N THR A 252 7.46 4.64 -17.49
CA THR A 252 6.56 5.00 -18.62
C THR A 252 7.02 4.40 -19.94
N ALA A 253 8.08 3.58 -19.96
CA ALA A 253 8.67 3.04 -21.19
C ALA A 253 7.70 2.22 -22.05
N ASN A 254 6.65 1.67 -21.44
CA ASN A 254 5.61 0.87 -22.11
C ASN A 254 4.30 1.64 -22.36
N ASP A 255 4.25 2.93 -22.02
CA ASP A 255 3.08 3.77 -22.30
C ASP A 255 3.03 4.13 -23.79
N ASP A 256 1.84 4.47 -24.30
CA ASP A 256 1.66 4.93 -25.70
C ASP A 256 2.48 6.20 -26.01
N SER A 257 2.73 7.02 -24.99
CA SER A 257 3.58 8.21 -25.05
C SER A 257 4.57 8.18 -23.88
N PRO A 258 5.73 7.52 -24.04
CA PRO A 258 6.71 7.38 -22.98
C PRO A 258 7.34 8.72 -22.66
N PHE A 259 7.57 8.99 -21.38
CA PHE A 259 8.27 10.18 -20.95
C PHE A 259 9.75 10.06 -21.30
N THR A 260 10.31 11.08 -21.95
CA THR A 260 11.76 11.29 -22.02
C THR A 260 12.06 12.75 -21.71
N LEU A 261 13.21 13.01 -21.09
CA LEU A 261 13.61 14.39 -20.76
C LEU A 261 13.74 15.26 -22.03
N VAL A 262 14.16 14.65 -23.14
CA VAL A 262 14.28 15.32 -24.44
C VAL A 262 12.92 15.75 -24.97
N ASN A 263 11.95 14.84 -25.03
CA ASN A 263 10.61 15.15 -25.52
C ASN A 263 9.91 16.17 -24.61
N TYR A 264 10.08 16.03 -23.29
CA TYR A 264 9.54 16.97 -22.32
C TYR A 264 10.12 18.38 -22.48
N TRP A 265 11.44 18.50 -22.64
CA TRP A 265 12.08 19.79 -22.92
C TRP A 265 11.62 20.38 -24.26
N ASN A 266 11.54 19.56 -25.32
CA ASN A 266 11.08 20.02 -26.63
C ASN A 266 9.64 20.55 -26.59
N ALA A 267 8.75 19.91 -25.82
CA ALA A 267 7.38 20.39 -25.61
C ALA A 267 7.36 21.75 -24.88
N ILE A 268 8.12 21.90 -23.79
CA ILE A 268 8.27 23.17 -23.08
C ILE A 268 8.80 24.26 -24.02
N GLN A 269 9.87 23.97 -24.77
CA GLN A 269 10.46 24.93 -25.68
C GLN A 269 9.49 25.31 -26.80
N THR A 270 8.76 24.35 -27.38
CA THR A 270 7.80 24.60 -28.46
C THR A 270 6.63 25.47 -28.02
N LEU A 271 6.17 25.29 -26.78
CA LEU A 271 5.11 26.11 -26.19
C LEU A 271 5.62 27.54 -25.93
N PHE A 272 6.72 27.67 -25.18
CA PHE A 272 7.19 28.96 -24.66
C PHE A 272 8.10 29.75 -25.60
N SER A 273 8.46 29.22 -26.77
CA SER A 273 9.18 29.99 -27.82
C SER A 273 8.26 30.88 -28.66
N ARG A 274 6.94 30.77 -28.49
CA ARG A 274 5.97 31.64 -29.17
C ARG A 274 5.87 32.98 -28.43
N ASN A 275 5.52 34.04 -29.15
CA ASN A 275 5.18 35.31 -28.52
C ASN A 275 3.79 35.19 -27.87
N ASP A 276 3.61 35.83 -26.70
CA ASP A 276 2.33 35.97 -26.01
C ASP A 276 1.62 34.66 -25.59
N VAL A 277 2.39 33.68 -25.11
CA VAL A 277 1.86 32.39 -24.61
C VAL A 277 0.97 32.59 -23.38
N THR A 278 -0.18 31.93 -23.38
CA THR A 278 -1.21 32.00 -22.35
C THR A 278 -1.44 30.67 -21.63
N LEU A 279 -2.20 30.68 -20.53
CA LEU A 279 -2.59 29.46 -19.83
C LEU A 279 -3.45 28.53 -20.71
N ASP A 280 -4.26 29.09 -21.61
CA ASP A 280 -5.11 28.32 -22.52
C ASP A 280 -4.26 27.52 -23.53
N ASP A 281 -3.10 28.04 -23.92
CA ASP A 281 -2.14 27.30 -24.77
C ASP A 281 -1.57 26.07 -24.05
N LEU A 282 -1.30 26.18 -22.74
CA LEU A 282 -0.88 25.03 -21.92
C LEU A 282 -2.04 24.05 -21.71
N GLN A 283 -3.26 24.55 -21.53
CA GLN A 283 -4.46 23.72 -21.39
C GLN A 283 -4.76 22.89 -22.65
N ALA A 284 -4.38 23.38 -23.83
CA ALA A 284 -4.48 22.62 -25.08
C ALA A 284 -3.42 21.50 -25.19
N ASP A 285 -2.29 21.60 -24.48
CA ASP A 285 -1.24 20.58 -24.43
C ASP A 285 -1.39 19.68 -23.19
N THR A 286 -2.45 18.87 -23.18
CA THR A 286 -2.75 17.94 -22.10
C THR A 286 -1.61 16.96 -21.82
N ALA A 287 -0.81 16.60 -22.83
CA ALA A 287 0.32 15.68 -22.67
C ALA A 287 1.43 16.32 -21.82
N LEU A 288 1.77 17.59 -22.07
CA LEU A 288 2.71 18.33 -21.24
C LEU A 288 2.22 18.47 -19.80
N VAL A 289 0.93 18.80 -19.61
CA VAL A 289 0.30 18.90 -18.28
C VAL A 289 0.42 17.58 -17.50
N ILE A 290 0.06 16.46 -18.12
CA ILE A 290 0.14 15.13 -17.50
C ILE A 290 1.60 14.76 -17.19
N ALA A 291 2.53 15.03 -18.10
CA ALA A 291 3.95 14.77 -17.87
C ALA A 291 4.49 15.58 -16.67
N THR A 292 4.11 16.85 -16.54
CA THR A 292 4.49 17.68 -15.39
C THR A 292 3.88 17.18 -14.08
N GLN A 293 2.64 16.70 -14.09
CA GLN A 293 2.02 16.11 -12.89
C GLN A 293 2.71 14.81 -12.47
N ARG A 294 3.02 13.92 -13.42
CA ARG A 294 3.77 12.68 -13.16
C ARG A 294 5.15 12.95 -12.58
N LEU A 295 5.88 13.94 -13.12
CA LEU A 295 7.16 14.36 -12.56
C LEU A 295 6.99 14.92 -11.13
N SER A 296 5.97 15.74 -10.91
CA SER A 296 5.65 16.32 -9.60
C SER A 296 5.32 15.24 -8.55
N GLN A 297 4.62 14.18 -8.94
CA GLN A 297 4.31 13.03 -8.09
C GLN A 297 5.58 12.33 -7.59
N LEU A 298 6.56 12.07 -8.47
CA LEU A 298 7.83 11.46 -8.06
C LEU A 298 8.64 12.40 -7.16
N VAL A 299 8.64 13.70 -7.47
CA VAL A 299 9.27 14.72 -6.60
C VAL A 299 8.64 14.73 -5.20
N LEU A 300 7.31 14.59 -5.11
CA LEU A 300 6.61 14.51 -3.83
C LEU A 300 7.10 13.30 -3.00
N ILE A 301 7.24 12.12 -3.62
CA ILE A 301 7.78 10.92 -2.97
C ILE A 301 9.22 11.15 -2.48
N VAL A 302 10.07 11.72 -3.34
CA VAL A 302 11.47 12.01 -3.02
C VAL A 302 11.57 12.94 -1.82
N LYS A 303 10.75 14.00 -1.77
CA LYS A 303 10.73 14.93 -0.64
C LYS A 303 10.18 14.29 0.62
N TRP A 304 9.08 13.55 0.53
CA TRP A 304 8.45 12.91 1.68
C TRP A 304 9.42 11.96 2.40
N LEU A 305 10.14 11.12 1.64
CA LEU A 305 11.12 10.17 2.19
C LEU A 305 12.52 10.75 2.36
N SER A 306 12.76 11.98 1.93
CA SER A 306 14.10 12.57 1.84
C SER A 306 15.10 11.64 1.13
N LEU A 307 14.70 11.12 -0.04
CA LEU A 307 15.51 10.20 -0.83
C LEU A 307 16.77 10.89 -1.34
N THR A 308 17.91 10.24 -1.16
CA THR A 308 19.18 10.72 -1.69
C THR A 308 19.44 10.19 -3.09
N GLU A 309 20.51 10.69 -3.71
CA GLU A 309 21.05 10.15 -4.95
C GLU A 309 21.29 8.63 -4.85
N GLN A 310 21.94 8.15 -3.79
CA GLN A 310 22.19 6.71 -3.60
C GLN A 310 20.90 5.90 -3.45
N ASP A 311 19.91 6.38 -2.69
CA ASP A 311 18.62 5.69 -2.53
C ASP A 311 17.93 5.51 -3.90
N LEU A 312 17.97 6.56 -4.73
CA LEU A 312 17.36 6.57 -6.05
C LEU A 312 18.16 5.76 -7.09
N GLN A 313 19.48 5.74 -7.00
CA GLN A 313 20.33 4.88 -7.84
C GLN A 313 20.03 3.40 -7.55
N LEU A 314 19.88 3.02 -6.28
CA LEU A 314 19.46 1.69 -5.90
C LEU A 314 18.09 1.36 -6.52
N LEU A 315 17.11 2.26 -6.38
CA LEU A 315 15.76 2.09 -6.93
C LEU A 315 15.71 2.00 -8.46
N THR A 316 16.56 2.72 -9.18
CA THR A 316 16.48 2.79 -10.64
C THR A 316 17.43 1.82 -11.34
N THR A 317 18.55 1.45 -10.73
CA THR A 317 19.58 0.60 -11.35
C THR A 317 19.51 -0.84 -10.86
N HIS A 318 19.27 -1.04 -9.56
CA HIS A 318 19.23 -2.36 -8.91
C HIS A 318 17.96 -2.54 -8.07
N PRO A 319 16.77 -2.38 -8.68
CA PRO A 319 15.53 -2.42 -7.91
C PRO A 319 15.34 -3.77 -7.19
N GLU A 320 15.87 -4.86 -7.72
CA GLU A 320 15.89 -6.21 -7.12
C GLU A 320 16.60 -6.27 -5.76
N HIS A 321 17.51 -5.34 -5.49
CA HIS A 321 18.13 -5.19 -4.17
C HIS A 321 17.15 -4.56 -3.17
N LEU A 322 16.09 -3.85 -3.58
CA LEU A 322 15.09 -3.32 -2.65
C LEU A 322 13.95 -4.30 -2.40
N MET A 323 13.38 -4.84 -3.48
CA MET A 323 12.16 -5.66 -3.43
C MET A 323 12.40 -7.05 -4.00
N ASN A 324 11.72 -8.04 -3.43
CA ASN A 324 11.75 -9.41 -3.95
C ASN A 324 10.89 -9.53 -5.22
N ASN A 325 11.29 -10.41 -6.13
CA ASN A 325 10.49 -10.84 -7.30
C ASN A 325 10.08 -9.73 -8.28
N ILE A 326 10.84 -8.65 -8.35
CA ILE A 326 10.63 -7.60 -9.33
C ILE A 326 11.57 -7.77 -10.53
N THR A 327 11.09 -7.42 -11.72
CA THR A 327 11.82 -7.57 -12.99
C THR A 327 12.15 -6.23 -13.66
N GLY A 328 11.74 -5.12 -13.04
CA GLY A 328 11.95 -3.76 -13.56
C GLY A 328 11.79 -2.73 -12.45
N VAL A 329 11.94 -1.46 -12.82
CA VAL A 329 11.80 -0.35 -11.86
C VAL A 329 10.34 -0.26 -11.41
N PRO A 330 10.07 -0.31 -10.09
CA PRO A 330 8.72 -0.36 -9.59
C PRO A 330 7.99 0.97 -9.81
N VAL A 331 6.71 0.87 -10.17
CA VAL A 331 5.78 2.01 -10.19
C VAL A 331 5.43 2.43 -8.75
N PRO A 332 5.18 3.73 -8.49
CA PRO A 332 4.69 4.17 -7.20
C PRO A 332 3.40 3.47 -6.78
N ASN A 333 3.46 2.70 -5.70
CA ASN A 333 2.32 2.07 -5.06
C ASN A 333 2.53 2.02 -3.53
N PRO A 334 1.52 1.67 -2.73
CA PRO A 334 1.68 1.61 -1.27
C PRO A 334 2.78 0.64 -0.81
N GLU A 335 3.02 -0.46 -1.52
CA GLU A 335 4.07 -1.44 -1.18
C GLU A 335 5.48 -0.87 -1.35
N LEU A 336 5.73 -0.14 -2.44
CA LEU A 336 6.99 0.56 -2.67
C LEU A 336 7.21 1.63 -1.60
N LEU A 337 6.19 2.44 -1.30
CA LEU A 337 6.30 3.47 -0.26
C LEU A 337 6.53 2.87 1.13
N LEU A 338 5.87 1.75 1.46
CA LEU A 338 6.13 0.98 2.67
C LEU A 338 7.59 0.53 2.73
N THR A 339 8.08 -0.06 1.63
CA THR A 339 9.46 -0.57 1.53
C THR A 339 10.48 0.54 1.68
N LEU A 340 10.31 1.65 0.98
CA LEU A 340 11.19 2.81 1.08
C LEU A 340 11.14 3.46 2.46
N SER A 341 9.96 3.58 3.09
CA SER A 341 9.86 4.12 4.45
C SER A 341 10.56 3.25 5.48
N ARG A 342 10.44 1.92 5.38
CA ARG A 342 11.19 0.95 6.19
C ARG A 342 12.69 1.02 5.90
N PHE A 343 13.07 1.25 4.65
CA PHE A 343 14.47 1.42 4.27
C PHE A 343 15.08 2.67 4.91
N LYS A 344 14.37 3.79 4.90
CA LYS A 344 14.77 5.01 5.61
C LYS A 344 14.85 4.77 7.13
N GLN A 345 13.86 4.06 7.69
CA GLN A 345 13.88 3.69 9.10
C GLN A 345 15.11 2.85 9.43
N TRP A 346 15.40 1.82 8.62
CA TRP A 346 16.58 0.97 8.78
C TRP A 346 17.89 1.78 8.75
N GLN A 347 18.04 2.70 7.79
CA GLN A 347 19.20 3.60 7.69
C GLN A 347 19.43 4.45 8.96
N THR A 348 18.39 4.68 9.77
CA THR A 348 18.49 5.40 11.05
C THR A 348 18.68 4.49 12.27
N GLN A 349 18.43 3.18 12.12
CA GLN A 349 18.51 2.20 13.20
C GLN A 349 19.85 1.47 13.27
N VAL A 350 20.59 1.44 12.17
CA VAL A 350 21.95 0.87 12.12
C VAL A 350 22.92 1.68 12.99
N THR A 351 23.93 1.01 13.53
CA THR A 351 24.89 1.62 14.46
C THR A 351 26.04 2.36 13.76
N VAL A 352 26.17 2.13 12.45
CA VAL A 352 27.17 2.75 11.58
C VAL A 352 26.63 4.01 10.88
N SER A 353 27.52 4.77 10.23
CA SER A 353 27.08 5.88 9.37
C SER A 353 26.21 5.36 8.22
N ARG A 354 25.33 6.23 7.71
CA ARG A 354 24.45 5.88 6.59
C ARG A 354 25.22 5.40 5.34
N ASP A 355 26.31 6.08 4.99
CA ASP A 355 27.12 5.71 3.83
C ASP A 355 27.76 4.32 4.03
N GLU A 356 28.17 4.00 5.25
CA GLU A 356 28.71 2.68 5.58
C GLU A 356 27.62 1.60 5.54
N ALA A 357 26.42 1.89 6.04
CA ALA A 357 25.29 0.97 5.95
C ALA A 357 24.94 0.65 4.49
N MET A 358 24.93 1.66 3.62
CA MET A 358 24.73 1.47 2.18
C MET A 358 25.85 0.65 1.54
N ARG A 359 27.11 0.93 1.87
CA ARG A 359 28.25 0.16 1.39
C ARG A 359 28.18 -1.31 1.81
N CYS A 360 27.82 -1.57 3.06
CA CYS A 360 27.63 -2.94 3.55
C CYS A 360 26.42 -3.62 2.90
N PHE A 361 25.36 -2.88 2.61
CA PHE A 361 24.21 -3.41 1.88
C PHE A 361 24.59 -3.83 0.46
N ASP A 362 25.39 -3.02 -0.24
CA ASP A 362 25.93 -3.39 -1.56
C ASP A 362 26.82 -4.64 -1.48
N GLN A 363 27.61 -4.77 -0.40
CA GLN A 363 28.44 -5.95 -0.18
C GLN A 363 27.63 -7.23 -0.01
N LEU A 364 26.43 -7.19 0.57
CA LEU A 364 25.55 -8.37 0.65
C LEU A 364 25.22 -8.96 -0.74
N ASN A 365 25.35 -8.15 -1.79
CA ASN A 365 25.12 -8.53 -3.17
C ASN A 365 26.43 -8.73 -3.97
N ALA A 366 27.60 -8.70 -3.33
CA ALA A 366 28.88 -8.88 -4.00
C ALA A 366 29.08 -10.30 -4.54
N GLU A 367 29.76 -10.41 -5.69
CA GLU A 367 30.20 -11.69 -6.24
C GLU A 367 31.14 -12.40 -5.24
N GLY A 368 30.81 -13.65 -4.89
CA GLY A 368 31.57 -14.42 -3.90
C GLY A 368 31.10 -14.24 -2.43
N MET A 369 30.04 -13.48 -2.18
CA MET A 369 29.42 -13.44 -0.85
C MET A 369 28.95 -14.85 -0.43
N THR A 370 29.12 -15.17 0.86
CA THR A 370 28.71 -16.44 1.46
C THR A 370 27.74 -16.19 2.61
N ALA A 371 26.91 -17.18 2.95
CA ALA A 371 25.97 -17.06 4.06
C ALA A 371 26.64 -16.72 5.40
N ASP A 372 27.81 -17.29 5.68
CA ASP A 372 28.57 -17.00 6.91
C ASP A 372 29.11 -15.56 6.94
N SER A 373 29.62 -15.07 5.81
CA SER A 373 30.10 -13.69 5.68
C SER A 373 28.96 -12.68 5.75
N ALA A 374 27.82 -12.98 5.11
CA ALA A 374 26.61 -12.15 5.18
C ALA A 374 26.08 -12.06 6.62
N ALA A 375 26.01 -13.19 7.34
CA ALA A 375 25.61 -13.19 8.75
C ALA A 375 26.56 -12.37 9.62
N SER A 376 27.88 -12.45 9.38
CA SER A 376 28.87 -11.63 10.10
C SER A 376 28.68 -10.14 9.84
N LEU A 377 28.39 -9.76 8.60
CA LEU A 377 28.17 -8.37 8.21
C LEU A 377 26.90 -7.80 8.86
N ILE A 378 25.79 -8.52 8.76
CA ILE A 378 24.50 -8.13 9.37
C ILE A 378 24.63 -8.04 10.89
N ALA A 379 25.30 -9.01 11.52
CA ALA A 379 25.54 -9.01 12.97
C ALA A 379 26.33 -7.78 13.41
N THR A 380 27.36 -7.40 12.66
CA THR A 380 28.18 -6.22 12.95
C THR A 380 27.38 -4.92 12.80
N LEU A 381 26.57 -4.80 11.73
CA LEU A 381 25.76 -3.61 11.46
C LEU A 381 24.69 -3.32 12.53
N HIS A 382 24.25 -4.36 13.24
CA HIS A 382 23.15 -4.31 14.18
C HIS A 382 23.57 -4.63 15.63
N GLU A 383 24.86 -4.78 15.89
CA GLU A 383 25.40 -5.19 17.21
C GLU A 383 24.73 -6.46 17.77
N MET A 384 24.53 -7.45 16.89
CA MET A 384 23.91 -8.73 17.23
C MET A 384 24.93 -9.86 17.24
N ASP A 385 24.56 -10.98 17.86
CA ASP A 385 25.35 -12.20 17.81
C ASP A 385 25.27 -12.85 16.41
N LYS A 386 26.45 -13.13 15.81
CA LYS A 386 26.57 -13.76 14.49
C LYS A 386 25.87 -15.12 14.43
N GLY A 387 25.99 -15.93 15.48
CA GLY A 387 25.39 -17.27 15.52
C GLY A 387 23.87 -17.20 15.42
N THR A 388 23.28 -16.28 16.17
CA THR A 388 21.83 -16.01 16.18
C THR A 388 21.35 -15.53 14.81
N VAL A 389 22.05 -14.57 14.20
CA VAL A 389 21.73 -14.08 12.84
C VAL A 389 21.80 -15.22 11.82
N ALA A 390 22.87 -16.02 11.84
CA ALA A 390 23.05 -17.13 10.91
C ALA A 390 21.93 -18.18 11.04
N GLN A 391 21.57 -18.55 12.27
CA GLN A 391 20.53 -19.55 12.52
C GLN A 391 19.14 -19.07 12.09
N VAL A 392 18.75 -17.83 12.44
CA VAL A 392 17.46 -17.29 12.00
C VAL A 392 17.43 -17.10 10.49
N ASN A 393 18.55 -16.72 9.87
CA ASN A 393 18.64 -16.63 8.42
C ASN A 393 18.45 -18.00 7.74
N THR A 394 19.09 -19.06 8.25
CA THR A 394 18.88 -20.42 7.73
C THR A 394 17.43 -20.88 7.87
N LEU A 395 16.75 -20.51 8.97
CA LEU A 395 15.34 -20.83 9.17
C LEU A 395 14.42 -20.16 8.14
N LEU A 396 14.73 -18.91 7.75
CA LEU A 396 13.88 -18.13 6.85
C LEU A 396 14.21 -18.35 5.36
N SER A 397 15.49 -18.49 5.03
CA SER A 397 15.99 -18.50 3.64
C SER A 397 16.52 -19.87 3.20
N GLY A 398 16.67 -20.82 4.12
CA GLY A 398 17.32 -22.10 3.87
C GLY A 398 18.84 -22.05 4.00
N GLU A 399 19.47 -23.23 3.98
CA GLU A 399 20.93 -23.37 4.07
C GLU A 399 21.64 -22.68 2.90
N ASN A 400 22.78 -22.06 3.18
CA ASN A 400 23.62 -21.35 2.20
C ASN A 400 22.96 -20.16 1.46
N ASN A 401 21.78 -19.73 1.89
CA ASN A 401 21.13 -18.51 1.39
C ASN A 401 21.25 -17.35 2.38
N TRP A 402 21.01 -16.12 1.92
CA TRP A 402 21.01 -14.91 2.75
C TRP A 402 20.13 -13.83 2.09
N PRO A 403 19.73 -12.78 2.82
CA PRO A 403 18.91 -11.71 2.25
C PRO A 403 19.70 -10.89 1.22
N LYS A 404 19.36 -11.06 -0.05
CA LYS A 404 19.88 -10.25 -1.18
C LYS A 404 19.09 -8.96 -1.40
N SER A 405 17.81 -8.97 -1.03
CA SER A 405 16.95 -7.79 -1.06
C SER A 405 16.75 -7.19 0.32
N PHE A 406 16.41 -5.89 0.36
CA PHE A 406 16.04 -5.21 1.58
C PHE A 406 14.77 -5.78 2.20
N THR A 407 13.81 -6.21 1.37
CA THR A 407 12.58 -6.87 1.87
C THR A 407 12.90 -8.11 2.69
N SER A 408 13.80 -8.97 2.18
CA SER A 408 14.25 -10.17 2.91
C SER A 408 15.10 -9.82 4.13
N LEU A 409 15.96 -8.81 4.05
CA LEU A 409 16.74 -8.33 5.19
C LEU A 409 15.82 -7.82 6.30
N TRP A 410 14.82 -7.01 5.95
CA TRP A 410 13.86 -6.46 6.90
C TRP A 410 13.04 -7.57 7.57
N GLN A 411 12.66 -8.62 6.83
CA GLN A 411 12.01 -9.79 7.39
C GLN A 411 12.91 -10.49 8.43
N LEU A 412 14.17 -10.75 8.10
CA LEU A 412 15.14 -11.31 9.04
C LEU A 412 15.29 -10.46 10.31
N LEU A 413 15.46 -9.15 10.15
CA LEU A 413 15.56 -8.21 11.27
C LEU A 413 14.29 -8.15 12.10
N THR A 414 13.12 -8.36 11.50
CA THR A 414 11.84 -8.42 12.23
C THR A 414 11.80 -9.68 13.11
N TRP A 415 12.19 -10.84 12.58
CA TRP A 415 12.26 -12.08 13.35
C TRP A 415 13.27 -12.00 14.50
N LEU A 416 14.44 -11.40 14.26
CA LEU A 416 15.44 -11.18 15.30
C LEU A 416 14.91 -10.29 16.43
N ARG A 417 14.21 -9.20 16.08
CA ARG A 417 13.54 -8.31 17.05
C ARG A 417 12.43 -9.02 17.82
N VAL A 418 11.65 -9.88 17.17
CA VAL A 418 10.64 -10.71 17.85
C VAL A 418 11.30 -11.64 18.87
N GLY A 419 12.40 -12.30 18.51
CA GLY A 419 13.19 -13.12 19.43
C GLY A 419 13.67 -12.35 20.66
N GLN A 420 14.21 -11.15 20.43
CA GLN A 420 14.62 -10.25 21.52
C GLN A 420 13.44 -9.84 22.40
N SER A 421 12.29 -9.49 21.80
CA SER A 421 11.10 -9.06 22.54
C SER A 421 10.47 -10.16 23.40
N LEU A 422 10.57 -11.41 22.93
CA LEU A 422 10.14 -12.59 23.67
C LEU A 422 11.24 -13.13 24.60
N ASN A 423 12.45 -12.55 24.55
CA ASN A 423 13.65 -13.03 25.24
C ASN A 423 13.93 -14.53 25.00
N VAL A 424 13.83 -14.96 23.75
CA VAL A 424 14.06 -16.35 23.33
C VAL A 424 15.11 -16.45 22.23
N GLY A 425 15.84 -17.58 22.22
CA GLY A 425 16.82 -17.89 21.18
C GLY A 425 16.20 -18.34 19.84
N SER A 426 17.04 -18.37 18.82
CA SER A 426 16.77 -18.84 17.45
C SER A 426 16.10 -20.21 17.38
N THR A 427 16.48 -21.18 18.23
CA THR A 427 15.84 -22.50 18.27
C THR A 427 14.36 -22.41 18.64
N THR A 428 14.01 -21.56 19.60
CA THR A 428 12.61 -21.37 20.00
C THR A 428 11.84 -20.63 18.92
N LEU A 429 12.46 -19.66 18.24
CA LEU A 429 11.85 -19.02 17.07
C LEU A 429 11.60 -20.02 15.92
N GLY A 430 12.55 -20.92 15.64
CA GLY A 430 12.39 -22.00 14.67
C GLY A 430 11.27 -22.96 15.06
N ASN A 431 11.19 -23.33 16.33
CA ASN A 431 10.12 -24.16 16.86
C ASN A 431 8.75 -23.47 16.73
N LEU A 432 8.66 -22.17 17.04
CA LEU A 432 7.44 -21.39 16.85
C LEU A 432 7.05 -21.32 15.36
N LEU A 433 8.01 -21.14 14.46
CA LEU A 433 7.76 -21.17 13.02
C LEU A 433 7.23 -22.54 12.58
N THR A 434 7.81 -23.64 13.07
CA THR A 434 7.30 -24.99 12.82
C THR A 434 5.88 -25.17 13.36
N MET A 435 5.59 -24.64 14.55
CA MET A 435 4.23 -24.64 15.13
C MET A 435 3.21 -23.87 14.29
N MET A 436 3.64 -22.89 13.49
CA MET A 436 2.76 -22.14 12.57
C MET A 436 2.42 -22.93 11.29
N GLN A 437 3.11 -24.04 11.01
CA GLN A 437 2.86 -24.86 9.82
C GLN A 437 1.68 -25.80 10.06
N ALA A 438 0.92 -26.07 8.99
CA ALA A 438 -0.18 -27.04 9.04
C ALA A 438 0.34 -28.48 8.84
N ASP A 439 1.27 -28.90 9.69
CA ASP A 439 1.95 -30.20 9.67
C ASP A 439 1.73 -30.91 11.02
N PRO A 440 1.44 -32.23 11.07
CA PRO A 440 1.42 -32.99 12.33
C PRO A 440 2.64 -32.78 13.25
N ALA A 441 3.82 -32.50 12.68
CA ALA A 441 5.03 -32.16 13.44
C ALA A 441 4.87 -30.88 14.31
N ALA A 442 4.02 -29.94 13.86
CA ALA A 442 3.69 -28.71 14.56
C ALA A 442 2.96 -28.95 15.89
N GLU A 443 2.27 -30.09 16.04
CA GLU A 443 1.50 -30.45 17.23
C GLU A 443 2.22 -31.48 18.12
N SER A 444 3.48 -31.79 17.84
CA SER A 444 4.21 -32.79 18.62
C SER A 444 4.37 -32.35 20.09
N SER A 445 4.04 -33.25 21.02
CA SER A 445 4.11 -32.95 22.46
C SER A 445 5.50 -32.51 22.93
N ALA A 446 6.56 -33.01 22.28
CA ALA A 446 7.94 -32.62 22.58
C ALA A 446 8.23 -31.17 22.14
N LEU A 447 7.72 -30.76 20.97
CA LEU A 447 7.83 -29.39 20.48
C LEU A 447 7.07 -28.42 21.39
N LEU A 448 5.82 -28.74 21.73
CA LEU A 448 5.00 -27.94 22.64
C LEU A 448 5.65 -27.78 24.02
N ALA A 449 6.14 -28.88 24.62
CA ALA A 449 6.82 -28.84 25.90
C ALA A 449 8.10 -27.99 25.85
N SER A 450 8.89 -28.12 24.79
CA SER A 450 10.11 -27.33 24.58
C SER A 450 9.83 -25.84 24.46
N VAL A 451 8.84 -25.46 23.64
CA VAL A 451 8.46 -24.05 23.47
C VAL A 451 7.89 -23.46 24.76
N ALA A 452 6.99 -24.19 25.44
CA ALA A 452 6.41 -23.75 26.71
C ALA A 452 7.47 -23.53 27.79
N GLN A 453 8.45 -24.44 27.90
CA GLN A 453 9.55 -24.32 28.86
C GLN A 453 10.41 -23.08 28.57
N ASN A 454 10.77 -22.85 27.30
CA ASN A 454 11.62 -21.73 26.92
C ASN A 454 10.93 -20.38 27.08
N LEU A 455 9.64 -20.27 26.72
CA LEU A 455 8.85 -19.05 26.94
C LEU A 455 8.62 -18.77 28.43
N SER A 456 8.38 -19.81 29.24
CA SER A 456 8.21 -19.65 30.69
C SER A 456 9.50 -19.18 31.36
N ALA A 457 10.64 -19.75 30.96
CA ALA A 457 11.95 -19.34 31.47
C ALA A 457 12.27 -17.87 31.14
N ALA A 458 11.85 -17.39 29.96
CA ALA A 458 12.00 -15.99 29.57
C ALA A 458 11.19 -15.02 30.44
N ILE A 459 9.96 -15.41 30.84
CA ILE A 459 9.08 -14.61 31.71
C ILE A 459 9.61 -14.58 33.15
N SER A 460 10.11 -15.71 33.68
CA SER A 460 10.65 -15.78 35.04
C SER A 460 11.89 -14.92 35.27
N ASN A 461 12.62 -14.56 34.21
CA ASN A 461 13.78 -13.65 34.29
C ASN A 461 13.41 -12.16 34.28
N HIS A 462 12.12 -11.81 34.15
CA HIS A 462 11.59 -10.44 34.18
C HIS A 462 10.90 -10.07 35.51
N GLN A 463 10.83 -11.00 36.47
CA GLN A 463 10.47 -10.74 37.87
C GLN A 463 11.75 -10.61 38.70
#